data_AF-A0AAI9ST99-F1
#
_entry.id   AF-A0AAI9ST99-F1
#
_cell.length_a   1.000
_cell.length_b   1.000
_cell.length_c   1.000
_cell.angle_alpha   90.00
_cell.angle_beta   90.00
_cell.angle_gamma   90.00
#
_symmetry.space_group_name_H-M   'P 1'
#
loop_
_entity.id
_entity.type
_entity.pdbx_description
1 polymer ?
#
loop_
_entity_poly.entity_id
_entity_poly.type
_entity_poly.pdbx_seq_one_letter_code
_entity_poly.pdbx_strand_id
1 'polypeptide(L)' 'MGAAYQIMGKTVQPHQLALATLGAVVLLVMPKPWKVKPAHPSINASSPQEEKFVKAWLEKHQKTEEKH' A
#
# COMPACT_ATOMS: atom_id res chain seq x y z
N MET A 1 -26.94 -20.82 24.32
CA MET A 1 -25.48 -21.01 24.29
C MET A 1 -24.96 -20.44 22.97
N GLY A 2 -24.59 -19.14 22.96
CA GLY A 2 -24.10 -18.48 21.74
C GLY A 2 -22.72 -19.01 21.35
N ALA A 3 -22.48 -19.17 20.04
CA ALA A 3 -21.28 -19.80 19.49
C ALA A 3 -20.00 -19.03 19.86
N ALA A 4 -19.41 -19.39 21.01
CA ALA A 4 -18.07 -19.00 21.40
C ALA A 4 -17.09 -19.93 20.67
N TYR A 5 -16.22 -19.36 19.83
CA TYR A 5 -15.27 -20.13 19.04
C TYR A 5 -13.94 -20.24 19.78
N GLN A 6 -13.42 -21.46 19.94
CA GLN A 6 -12.10 -21.66 20.53
C GLN A 6 -11.06 -21.56 19.41
N ILE A 7 -10.38 -20.42 19.31
CA ILE A 7 -9.29 -20.19 18.35
C ILE A 7 -7.98 -20.15 19.14
N MET A 8 -7.06 -21.06 18.86
CA MET A 8 -5.74 -21.13 19.52
C MET A 8 -5.84 -21.15 21.07
N GLY A 9 -6.79 -21.92 21.61
CA GLY A 9 -7.02 -22.02 23.05
C GLY A 9 -7.65 -20.76 23.70
N LYS A 10 -8.01 -19.74 22.90
CA LYS A 10 -8.71 -18.54 23.34
C LYS A 10 -10.16 -18.56 22.85
N THR A 11 -11.07 -18.12 23.71
CA THR A 11 -12.48 -17.96 23.35
C THR A 11 -12.67 -16.66 22.59
N VAL A 12 -13.04 -16.74 21.32
CA VAL A 12 -13.36 -15.60 20.45
C VAL A 12 -14.86 -15.53 20.27
N GLN A 13 -15.43 -14.36 20.54
CA GLN A 13 -16.86 -14.11 20.38
C GLN A 13 -17.21 -13.88 18.90
N PRO A 14 -18.41 -14.28 18.45
CA PRO A 14 -18.76 -14.29 17.03
C PRO A 14 -18.71 -12.90 16.37
N HIS A 15 -19.06 -11.85 17.11
CA HIS A 15 -19.00 -10.48 16.59
C HIS A 15 -17.56 -9.99 16.41
N GLN A 16 -16.62 -10.43 17.26
CA GLN A 16 -15.21 -10.09 17.11
C GLN A 16 -14.63 -10.74 15.86
N LEU A 17 -15.01 -12.00 15.61
CA LEU A 17 -14.62 -12.71 14.39
C LEU A 17 -15.18 -12.01 13.15
N ALA A 18 -16.47 -11.65 13.16
CA ALA A 18 -17.10 -10.95 12.03
C ALA A 18 -16.44 -9.60 11.73
N LEU A 19 -16.15 -8.80 12.77
CA LEU A 19 -15.44 -7.52 12.61
C LEU A 19 -14.02 -7.71 12.07
N ALA A 20 -13.31 -8.74 12.53
CA ALA A 20 -11.98 -9.07 12.01
C ALA A 20 -12.03 -9.45 10.53
N THR A 21 -12.99 -10.26 10.11
CA THR A 21 -13.18 -10.65 8.71
C THR A 21 -13.50 -9.44 7.83
N LEU A 22 -14.44 -8.59 8.26
CA LEU A 22 -14.79 -7.37 7.53
C LEU A 22 -13.59 -6.42 7.43
N GLY A 23 -12.85 -6.23 8.53
CA GLY A 23 -11.64 -5.41 8.54
C GLY A 23 -10.55 -5.94 7.61
N ALA A 24 -10.35 -7.25 7.55
CA ALA A 24 -9.38 -7.87 6.64
C ALA A 24 -9.74 -7.64 5.17
N VAL A 25 -11.02 -7.76 4.81
CA VAL A 25 -11.48 -7.47 3.44
C VAL A 25 -11.29 -6.00 3.10
N VAL A 26 -11.61 -5.09 4.03
CA VAL A 26 -11.39 -3.65 3.83
C VAL A 26 -9.90 -3.36 3.60
N LEU A 27 -8.99 -3.93 4.39
CA LEU A 27 -7.54 -3.72 4.19
C LEU A 27 -7.02 -4.28 2.86
N LEU A 28 -7.68 -5.29 2.30
CA LEU A 28 -7.31 -5.86 1.01
C LEU A 28 -7.80 -5.02 -0.17
N VAL A 29 -8.99 -4.42 -0.06
CA VAL A 29 -9.61 -3.65 -1.16
C VAL A 29 -9.29 -2.16 -1.08
N MET A 30 -9.05 -1.61 0.11
CA MET A 30 -8.81 -0.19 0.29
C MET A 30 -7.43 0.20 -0.28
N PRO A 31 -7.35 1.25 -1.09
CA PRO A 31 -6.06 1.73 -1.60
C PRO A 31 -5.15 2.13 -0.43
N LYS A 32 -3.86 1.78 -0.54
CA LYS A 32 -2.87 2.07 0.50
C LYS A 32 -2.78 3.59 0.72
N PRO A 33 -3.02 4.10 1.94
CA PRO A 33 -2.98 5.55 2.21
C PRO A 33 -1.55 6.12 2.28
N TRP A 34 -0.51 5.30 2.14
CA TRP A 34 0.89 5.74 2.17
C TRP A 34 1.52 5.76 0.79
N LYS A 35 2.27 6.82 0.49
CA LYS A 35 3.04 6.93 -0.76
C LYS A 35 4.13 5.87 -0.79
N VAL A 36 4.12 5.03 -1.82
CA VAL A 36 5.21 4.09 -2.09
C VAL A 36 6.47 4.92 -2.33
N LYS A 37 7.54 4.63 -1.59
CA LYS A 37 8.83 5.30 -1.82
C LYS A 37 9.27 5.01 -3.26
N PRO A 38 9.68 6.02 -4.03
CA PRO A 38 10.13 5.78 -5.39
C PRO A 38 11.27 4.76 -5.41
N ALA A 39 11.21 3.79 -6.32
CA ALA A 39 12.26 2.81 -6.54
C ALA A 39 13.50 3.38 -7.27
N HIS A 40 13.61 4.70 -7.38
CA HIS A 40 14.78 5.37 -7.95
C HIS A 40 15.68 5.93 -6.84
N PRO A 41 17.02 5.88 -7.03
CA PRO A 41 17.95 6.54 -6.12
C PRO A 41 17.66 8.05 -6.06
N SER A 42 17.94 8.68 -4.93
CA SER A 42 17.79 10.13 -4.77
C SER A 42 18.54 10.87 -5.88
N ILE A 43 17.82 11.64 -6.70
CA ILE A 43 18.39 12.44 -7.79
C ILE A 43 19.20 13.58 -7.16
N ASN A 44 20.45 13.30 -6.83
CA ASN A 44 21.44 14.29 -6.42
C ASN A 44 22.35 14.53 -7.63
N ALA A 45 21.96 15.42 -8.54
CA ALA A 45 22.82 15.79 -9.65
C ALA A 45 23.70 16.99 -9.23
N SER A 46 24.95 17.03 -9.66
CA SER A 46 25.88 18.11 -9.32
C SER A 46 25.51 19.46 -9.97
N SER A 47 24.54 19.49 -10.89
CA SER A 47 24.09 20.69 -11.59
C SER A 47 22.55 20.88 -11.55
N PRO A 48 22.04 22.11 -11.32
CA PRO A 48 20.60 22.37 -11.27
C PRO A 48 19.84 22.11 -12.58
N GLN A 49 20.54 22.10 -13.73
CA GLN A 49 19.95 21.82 -15.03
C GLN A 49 19.68 20.32 -15.23
N GLU A 50 20.57 19.46 -14.76
CA GLU A 50 20.41 18.01 -14.89
C GLU A 50 19.27 17.48 -14.03
N GLU A 51 19.07 18.01 -12.82
CA GLU A 51 17.93 17.60 -12.00
C GLU A 51 16.58 17.88 -12.67
N LYS A 52 16.45 19.02 -13.35
CA LYS A 52 15.22 19.39 -14.08
C LYS A 52 14.99 18.48 -15.27
N PHE A 53 16.06 18.12 -16.00
CA PHE A 53 15.99 17.18 -17.10
C PHE A 53 15.58 15.79 -16.63
N VAL A 54 16.22 15.27 -15.56
CA VAL A 54 15.93 13.93 -15.04
C VAL A 54 14.50 13.86 -14.50
N LYS A 55 14.02 14.89 -13.78
CA LYS A 55 12.62 14.98 -13.33
C LYS A 55 11.65 14.99 -14.52
N ALA A 56 11.90 15.84 -15.52
CA ALA A 56 11.06 15.92 -16.71
C ALA A 56 11.07 14.63 -17.56
N TRP A 57 12.20 13.91 -17.58
CA TRP A 57 12.33 12.64 -18.27
C TRP A 57 11.56 11.52 -17.52
N LEU A 58 11.72 11.43 -16.20
CA LEU A 58 10.99 10.47 -15.37
C LEU A 58 9.47 10.68 -15.43
N GLU A 59 8.99 11.94 -15.39
CA GLU A 59 7.57 12.25 -15.51
C GLU A 59 6.95 11.78 -16.84
N LYS A 60 7.72 11.82 -17.93
CA LYS A 60 7.26 11.36 -19.26
C LYS A 60 7.22 9.83 -19.36
N HIS A 61 8.13 9.13 -18.68
CA HIS A 61 8.27 7.68 -18.82
C HIS A 61 7.46 6.89 -17.78
N GLN A 62 7.25 7.40 -16.56
CA GLN A 62 6.38 6.74 -15.57
C GLN A 62 4.91 6.67 -16.01
N LYS A 63 4.44 7.65 -16.80
CA LYS A 63 3.08 7.63 -17.37
C LYS A 63 2.89 6.59 -18.49
N THR A 64 3.98 6.10 -19.06
CA THR A 64 3.94 5.14 -20.19
C THR A 64 3.97 3.70 -19.70
N GLU A 65 4.58 3.43 -18.54
CA GLU A 65 4.68 2.09 -17.95
C GLU A 65 3.42 1.61 -17.19
N GLU A 66 2.47 2.50 -16.85
CA GLU A 66 1.20 2.10 -16.19
C GLU A 66 0.11 1.56 -17.16
N LYS A 67 0.43 1.32 -18.44
CA LYS A 67 -0.52 0.84 -19.46
C LYS A 67 -0.38 -0.64 -19.87
N HIS A 68 0.40 -1.44 -19.15
CA HIS A 68 0.51 -2.89 -19.40
C HIS A 68 0.42 -3.72 -18.12
#